data_AF-A0A6I3Z9D7-F1
#
_entry.id   AF-A0A6I3Z9D7-F1
#
_cell.length_a   1.000
_cell.length_b   1.000
_cell.length_c   1.000
_cell.angle_alpha   90.00
_cell.angle_beta   90.00
_cell.angle_gamma   90.00
#
_symmetry.space_group_name_H-M   'P 1'
#
loop_
_entity.id
_entity.type
_entity.pdbx_description
1 polymer ?
#
loop_
_entity_poly.entity_id
_entity_poly.type
_entity_poly.pdbx_seq_one_letter_code
_entity_poly.pdbx_strand_id
1 'polypeptide(L)'
;MNEPNRRTVLCGAGLLLSGSVAALRTAGPALAAPDPGPEDLARLRRTFALAEQARQAGGAPYGALVADAAGNVVSEHGNTSAIDGGDPTDHAEMVTIRSAWRALGDDGMKSATLYASTEPCTMCAGGIYWSGTGRVVYGMSNTRLFHFTGDDPEHAAFALPCRDVLLHGYRPITVVGPLLEDEAAQAHQGYWR
;
A
#
# COMPACT_ATOMS: atom_id res chain seq x y z
N MET A 1 -18.58 -43.98 -31.58
CA MET A 1 -18.16 -45.39 -31.51
C MET A 1 -16.65 -45.41 -31.34
N ASN A 2 -16.18 -46.21 -30.38
CA ASN A 2 -14.82 -46.28 -29.84
C ASN A 2 -13.71 -46.43 -30.91
N GLU A 3 -12.60 -45.72 -30.71
CA GLU A 3 -11.27 -46.22 -31.07
C GLU A 3 -10.33 -46.21 -29.84
N PRO A 4 -9.43 -47.19 -29.72
CA PRO A 4 -8.92 -47.66 -28.43
C PRO A 4 -7.61 -47.00 -27.97
N ASN A 5 -7.49 -46.97 -26.65
CA ASN A 5 -6.29 -46.75 -25.84
C ASN A 5 -5.11 -47.62 -26.28
N ARG A 6 -4.00 -46.98 -26.68
CA ARG A 6 -2.67 -47.61 -26.77
C ARG A 6 -1.74 -46.99 -25.73
N ARG A 7 -1.68 -47.61 -24.55
CA ARG A 7 -0.51 -47.56 -23.68
C ARG A 7 0.62 -48.34 -24.34
N THR A 8 1.61 -47.65 -24.87
CA THR A 8 2.95 -48.21 -25.06
C THR A 8 3.86 -47.55 -24.03
N VAL A 9 4.30 -48.36 -23.07
CA VAL A 9 5.36 -48.04 -22.13
C VAL A 9 6.68 -48.05 -22.89
N LEU A 10 7.45 -46.97 -22.84
CA LEU A 10 8.89 -47.04 -23.06
C LEU A 10 9.61 -46.60 -21.78
N CYS A 11 10.41 -47.53 -21.28
CA CYS A 11 11.25 -47.42 -20.11
C CYS A 11 12.57 -46.72 -20.50
N GLY A 12 13.03 -45.79 -19.68
CA GLY A 12 14.47 -45.51 -19.49
C GLY A 12 15.08 -44.36 -20.29
N ALA A 13 15.34 -43.25 -19.61
CA ALA A 13 16.68 -42.66 -19.48
C ALA A 13 16.58 -41.52 -18.45
N GLY A 14 16.97 -41.81 -17.22
CA GLY A 14 17.04 -40.81 -16.16
C GLY A 14 18.12 -39.78 -16.48
N LEU A 15 17.70 -38.59 -16.90
CA LEU A 15 18.52 -37.40 -16.78
C LEU A 15 18.38 -36.90 -15.35
N LEU A 16 19.38 -37.19 -14.50
CA LEU A 16 19.56 -36.48 -13.25
C LEU A 16 19.96 -35.04 -13.60
N LEU A 17 18.96 -34.19 -13.86
CA LEU A 17 19.13 -32.75 -13.77
C LEU A 17 19.49 -32.45 -12.32
N SER A 18 20.77 -32.20 -12.06
CA SER A 18 21.22 -31.54 -10.84
C SER A 18 20.66 -30.11 -10.86
N GLY A 19 19.37 -29.98 -10.56
CA GLY A 19 18.74 -28.72 -10.28
C GLY A 19 19.44 -28.15 -9.06
N SER A 20 20.29 -27.15 -9.25
CA SER A 20 20.59 -26.23 -8.17
C SER A 20 19.26 -25.65 -7.74
N VAL A 21 18.74 -26.14 -6.62
CA VAL A 21 17.69 -25.47 -5.88
C VAL A 21 18.35 -24.19 -5.39
N ALA A 22 18.28 -23.13 -6.19
CA ALA A 22 18.62 -21.80 -5.73
C ALA A 22 17.79 -21.61 -4.47
N ALA A 23 18.47 -21.53 -3.31
CA ALA A 23 17.79 -21.36 -2.04
C ALA A 23 16.84 -20.18 -2.20
N LEU A 24 15.54 -20.43 -2.01
CA LEU A 24 14.55 -19.36 -1.98
C LEU A 24 15.09 -18.32 -1.00
N ARG A 25 15.44 -17.13 -1.50
CA ARG A 25 15.83 -16.03 -0.64
C ARG A 25 14.65 -15.79 0.29
N THR A 26 14.82 -16.03 1.57
CA THR A 26 13.85 -15.61 2.57
C THR A 26 13.83 -14.09 2.59
N ALA A 27 12.65 -13.49 2.66
CA ALA A 27 12.52 -12.07 2.91
C ALA A 27 13.39 -11.67 4.13
N GLY A 28 14.16 -10.60 3.99
CA GLY A 28 14.98 -10.09 5.09
C GLY A 28 14.10 -9.39 6.12
N PRO A 29 14.44 -9.45 7.43
CA PRO A 29 13.64 -8.79 8.45
C PRO A 29 13.59 -7.28 8.21
N ALA A 30 12.42 -6.68 8.44
CA ALA A 30 12.25 -5.23 8.46
C ALA A 30 13.26 -4.61 9.44
N LEU A 31 14.01 -3.60 8.99
CA LEU A 31 14.89 -2.83 9.87
C LEU A 31 14.02 -2.09 10.90
N ALA A 32 14.49 -2.04 12.15
CA ALA A 32 13.86 -1.22 13.19
C ALA A 32 13.83 0.24 12.70
N ALA A 33 12.63 0.80 12.57
CA ALA A 33 12.42 2.16 12.11
C ALA A 33 12.86 3.15 13.21
N PRO A 34 13.47 4.31 12.88
CA PRO A 34 13.55 5.40 13.84
C PRO A 34 12.13 5.83 14.23
N ASP A 35 11.98 6.22 15.50
CA ASP A 35 10.72 6.80 16.00
C ASP A 35 10.28 7.97 15.10
N PRO A 36 8.97 8.16 14.89
CA PRO A 36 8.47 9.23 14.04
C PRO A 36 8.89 10.60 14.59
N GLY A 37 9.41 11.45 13.71
CA GLY A 37 9.83 12.81 14.04
C GLY A 37 8.67 13.82 13.98
N PRO A 38 8.86 15.06 14.47
CA PRO A 38 7.86 16.13 14.37
C PRO A 38 7.41 16.41 12.93
N GLU A 39 8.31 16.28 11.96
CA GLU A 39 7.96 16.43 10.54
C GLU A 39 7.03 15.31 10.04
N ASP A 40 7.17 14.08 10.54
CA ASP A 40 6.27 12.98 10.18
C ASP A 40 4.85 13.30 10.65
N LEU A 41 4.71 13.83 11.87
CA LEU A 41 3.42 14.23 12.43
C LEU A 41 2.81 15.41 11.64
N ALA A 42 3.63 16.38 11.22
CA ALA A 42 3.16 17.49 10.39
C ALA A 42 2.69 17.01 9.00
N ARG A 43 3.43 16.09 8.38
CA ARG A 43 3.06 15.47 7.09
C ARG A 43 1.80 14.62 7.22
N LEU A 44 1.62 13.86 8.31
CA LEU A 44 0.35 13.17 8.58
C LEU A 44 -0.84 14.13 8.71
N ARG A 45 -0.68 15.25 9.43
CA ARG A 45 -1.77 16.25 9.49
C ARG A 45 -2.09 16.83 8.12
N ARG A 46 -1.10 16.97 7.23
CA ARG A 46 -1.35 17.35 5.83
C ARG A 46 -2.18 16.29 5.11
N THR A 47 -1.93 15.00 5.30
CA THR A 47 -2.76 13.94 4.70
C THR A 47 -4.19 13.93 5.24
N PHE A 48 -4.42 14.31 6.50
CA PHE A 48 -5.76 14.44 7.06
C PHE A 48 -6.52 15.61 6.43
N ALA A 49 -5.84 16.74 6.17
CA ALA A 49 -6.43 17.86 5.44
C ALA A 49 -6.80 17.47 4.00
N LEU A 50 -5.96 16.68 3.32
CA LEU A 50 -6.24 16.16 1.98
C LEU A 50 -7.43 15.19 1.97
N ALA A 51 -7.56 14.36 3.02
CA ALA A 51 -8.70 13.46 3.19
C ALA A 51 -10.02 14.24 3.32
N GLU A 52 -10.04 15.30 4.13
CA GLU A 52 -11.22 16.16 4.26
C GLU A 52 -11.52 16.91 2.95
N GLN A 53 -10.50 17.36 2.22
CA GLN A 53 -10.68 17.98 0.91
C GLN A 53 -11.28 17.00 -0.12
N ALA A 54 -10.80 15.75 -0.14
CA ALA A 54 -11.35 14.70 -1.00
C ALA A 54 -12.83 14.47 -0.69
N ARG A 55 -13.18 14.39 0.60
CA ARG A 55 -14.56 14.25 1.09
C ARG A 55 -15.45 15.40 0.63
N GLN A 56 -14.98 16.63 0.77
CA GLN A 56 -15.71 17.83 0.34
C GLN A 56 -15.92 17.88 -1.18
N ALA A 57 -15.03 17.26 -1.95
CA ALA A 57 -15.14 17.11 -3.40
C ALA A 57 -16.00 15.90 -3.83
N GLY A 58 -16.60 15.16 -2.90
CA GLY A 58 -17.44 13.98 -3.17
C GLY A 58 -16.68 12.66 -3.29
N GLY A 59 -15.36 12.65 -3.04
CA GLY A 59 -14.56 11.43 -2.96
C GLY A 59 -14.57 10.79 -1.58
N ALA A 60 -13.93 9.63 -1.47
CA ALA A 60 -13.73 8.98 -0.18
C ALA A 60 -12.72 9.74 0.69
N PRO A 61 -12.86 9.76 2.03
CA PRO A 61 -12.08 10.60 2.93
C PRO A 61 -10.67 10.04 3.16
N TYR A 62 -9.86 9.99 2.11
CA TYR A 62 -8.48 9.55 2.16
C TYR A 62 -7.57 10.56 1.46
N GLY A 63 -6.42 10.79 2.08
CA GLY A 63 -5.35 11.61 1.55
C GLY A 63 -3.99 10.95 1.72
N ALA A 64 -3.06 11.26 0.82
CA ALA A 64 -1.69 10.78 0.84
C ALA A 64 -0.73 11.83 0.28
N LEU A 65 0.54 11.77 0.70
CA LEU A 65 1.63 12.57 0.14
C LEU A 65 2.94 11.78 0.13
N VAL A 66 3.82 12.07 -0.82
CA VAL A 66 5.19 11.54 -0.85
C VAL A 66 6.18 12.67 -0.61
N ALA A 67 7.12 12.46 0.30
CA ALA A 67 8.28 13.31 0.49
C ALA A 67 9.56 12.60 0.05
N ASP A 68 10.49 13.34 -0.57
CA ASP A 68 11.82 12.84 -0.92
C ASP A 68 12.74 12.70 0.30
N ALA A 69 13.97 12.25 0.08
CA ALA A 69 14.97 12.07 1.15
C ALA A 69 15.39 13.38 1.85
N ALA A 70 15.23 14.52 1.18
CA ALA A 70 15.49 15.84 1.75
C ALA A 70 14.26 16.40 2.50
N GLY A 71 13.14 15.68 2.49
CA GLY A 71 11.90 16.06 3.16
C GLY A 71 11.00 16.97 2.32
N ASN A 72 11.31 17.21 1.05
CA ASN A 72 10.47 18.01 0.16
C ASN A 72 9.25 17.20 -0.24
N VAL A 73 8.05 17.81 -0.23
CA VAL A 73 6.84 17.18 -0.76
C VAL A 73 6.92 17.15 -2.28
N VAL A 74 6.89 15.95 -2.85
CA VAL A 74 7.00 15.69 -4.29
C VAL A 74 5.62 15.60 -4.93
N SER A 75 4.68 14.97 -4.23
CA SER A 75 3.30 14.82 -4.68
C SER A 75 2.37 14.69 -3.48
N GLU A 76 1.12 15.14 -3.63
CA GLU A 76 0.08 14.99 -2.64
C GLU A 76 -1.30 14.94 -3.30
N HIS A 77 -2.15 14.00 -2.90
CA HIS A 77 -3.48 13.81 -3.49
C HIS A 77 -4.50 13.36 -2.45
N GLY A 78 -5.76 13.73 -2.71
CA GLY A 78 -6.94 13.07 -2.14
C GLY A 78 -7.34 11.85 -2.97
N ASN A 79 -8.22 11.02 -2.42
CA ASN A 79 -8.81 9.90 -3.16
C ASN A 79 -9.84 10.40 -4.18
N THR A 80 -9.78 9.85 -5.39
CA THR A 80 -10.67 10.19 -6.50
C THR A 80 -11.47 8.99 -7.02
N SER A 81 -11.40 7.84 -6.34
CA SER A 81 -11.98 6.57 -6.81
C SER A 81 -13.50 6.54 -6.81
N ALA A 82 -14.14 7.36 -5.98
CA ALA A 82 -15.60 7.45 -5.85
C ALA A 82 -16.23 8.62 -6.63
N ILE A 83 -15.42 9.40 -7.37
CA ILE A 83 -15.93 10.49 -8.21
C ILE A 83 -16.58 9.89 -9.47
N ASP A 84 -17.61 10.53 -10.01
CA ASP A 84 -18.29 10.07 -11.23
C ASP A 84 -17.30 9.92 -12.40
N GLY A 85 -17.31 8.74 -13.02
CA GLY A 85 -16.33 8.34 -14.04
C GLY A 85 -14.91 8.06 -13.52
N GLY A 86 -14.72 7.97 -12.19
CA GLY A 86 -13.44 7.69 -11.55
C GLY A 86 -12.97 6.23 -11.72
N ASP A 87 -11.65 6.03 -11.59
CA ASP A 87 -11.03 4.71 -11.57
C ASP A 87 -11.09 4.14 -10.13
N PRO A 88 -11.67 2.95 -9.90
CA PRO A 88 -11.75 2.36 -8.57
C PRO A 88 -10.38 2.11 -7.92
N THR A 89 -9.29 2.12 -8.69
CA THR A 89 -7.91 1.96 -8.22
C THR A 89 -7.21 3.28 -7.91
N ASP A 90 -7.81 4.45 -8.22
CA ASP A 90 -7.25 5.78 -7.93
C ASP A 90 -7.48 6.18 -6.45
N HIS A 91 -7.04 5.30 -5.56
CA HIS A 91 -6.84 5.60 -4.16
C HIS A 91 -5.76 6.68 -4.00
N ALA A 92 -5.84 7.46 -2.93
CA ALA A 92 -4.92 8.56 -2.66
C ALA A 92 -3.44 8.12 -2.75
N GLU A 93 -3.12 6.95 -2.19
CA GLU A 93 -1.77 6.38 -2.20
C GLU A 93 -1.32 6.04 -3.63
N MET A 94 -2.18 5.42 -4.43
CA MET A 94 -1.87 4.99 -5.79
C MET A 94 -1.59 6.17 -6.71
N VAL A 95 -2.43 7.21 -6.66
CA VAL A 95 -2.22 8.43 -7.46
C VAL A 95 -0.95 9.15 -7.00
N THR A 96 -0.72 9.23 -5.69
CA THR A 96 0.43 9.91 -5.11
C THR A 96 1.75 9.23 -5.46
N ILE A 97 1.88 7.91 -5.30
CA ILE A 97 3.12 7.19 -5.63
C ILE A 97 3.38 7.17 -7.14
N ARG A 98 2.33 7.11 -7.97
CA ARG A 98 2.46 7.18 -9.44
C ARG A 98 3.01 8.55 -9.86
N SER A 99 2.51 9.63 -9.27
CA SER A 99 3.00 10.99 -9.50
C SER A 99 4.45 11.16 -9.01
N ALA A 100 4.75 10.69 -7.80
CA ALA A 100 6.09 10.76 -7.23
C ALA A 100 7.13 9.96 -8.02
N TRP A 101 6.80 8.74 -8.43
CA TRP A 101 7.70 7.89 -9.22
C TRP A 101 8.05 8.54 -10.55
N ARG A 102 7.11 9.23 -11.21
CA ARG A 102 7.39 9.99 -12.45
C ARG A 102 8.39 11.13 -12.23
N ALA A 103 8.44 11.71 -11.04
CA ALA A 103 9.36 12.79 -10.70
C ALA A 103 10.72 12.28 -10.19
N LEU A 104 10.73 11.19 -9.42
CA LEU A 104 11.91 10.71 -8.68
C LEU A 104 12.62 9.52 -9.34
N GLY A 105 11.90 8.72 -10.13
CA GLY A 105 12.37 7.43 -10.62
C GLY A 105 12.64 6.41 -9.50
N ASP A 106 13.20 5.26 -9.88
CA ASP A 106 13.40 4.13 -8.98
C ASP A 106 14.33 4.46 -7.80
N ASP A 107 15.43 5.19 -8.04
CA ASP A 107 16.42 5.47 -7.00
C ASP A 107 15.90 6.51 -6.00
N GLY A 108 15.19 7.54 -6.46
CA GLY A 108 14.59 8.51 -5.55
C GLY A 108 13.51 7.88 -4.68
N MET A 109 12.66 7.02 -5.25
CA MET A 109 11.58 6.35 -4.52
C MET A 109 12.09 5.43 -3.39
N LYS A 110 13.25 4.76 -3.55
CA LYS A 110 13.87 3.94 -2.50
C LYS A 110 14.17 4.71 -1.23
N SER A 111 14.39 6.02 -1.35
CA SER A 111 14.67 6.92 -0.23
C SER A 111 13.47 7.79 0.16
N ALA A 112 12.37 7.70 -0.59
CA ALA A 112 11.17 8.48 -0.36
C ALA A 112 10.30 7.88 0.75
N THR A 113 9.52 8.75 1.39
CA THR A 113 8.50 8.36 2.36
C THR A 113 7.12 8.68 1.82
N LEU A 114 6.25 7.67 1.76
CA LEU A 114 4.81 7.85 1.62
C LEU A 114 4.18 8.10 3.00
N TYR A 115 3.37 9.14 3.10
CA TYR A 115 2.48 9.37 4.23
C TYR A 115 1.04 9.13 3.78
N ALA A 116 0.27 8.40 4.57
CA ALA A 116 -1.13 8.11 4.30
C ALA A 116 -2.00 8.48 5.50
N SER A 117 -3.17 9.05 5.25
CA SER A 117 -4.16 9.37 6.30
C SER A 117 -4.61 8.12 7.06
N THR A 118 -4.77 7.01 6.33
CA THR A 118 -5.19 5.70 6.85
C THR A 118 -4.22 4.64 6.34
N GLU A 119 -4.15 3.51 7.04
CA GLU A 119 -3.31 2.37 6.69
C GLU A 119 -3.57 1.93 5.23
N PRO A 120 -2.52 1.81 4.39
CA PRO A 120 -2.70 1.41 3.00
C PRO A 120 -3.38 0.04 2.87
N CYS A 121 -4.39 -0.06 2.02
CA CYS A 121 -5.04 -1.36 1.76
C CYS A 121 -4.10 -2.33 1.00
N THR A 122 -4.49 -3.60 0.86
CA THR A 122 -3.69 -4.62 0.14
C THR A 122 -3.25 -4.19 -1.27
N MET A 123 -4.13 -3.51 -2.01
CA MET A 123 -3.81 -2.96 -3.34
C MET A 123 -2.71 -1.89 -3.24
N CYS A 124 -2.91 -0.89 -2.37
CA CYS A 124 -1.96 0.19 -2.16
C CYS A 124 -0.61 -0.33 -1.65
N ALA A 125 -0.60 -1.31 -0.75
CA ALA A 125 0.61 -1.99 -0.28
C ALA A 125 1.39 -2.65 -1.43
N GLY A 126 0.70 -3.31 -2.36
CA GLY A 126 1.32 -3.83 -3.59
C GLY A 126 1.91 -2.71 -4.46
N GLY A 127 1.18 -1.60 -4.63
CA GLY A 127 1.66 -0.42 -5.37
C GLY A 127 2.89 0.23 -4.72
N ILE A 128 2.90 0.37 -3.40
CA ILE A 128 4.03 0.86 -2.61
C ILE A 128 5.26 -0.01 -2.86
N TYR A 129 5.10 -1.33 -2.81
CA TYR A 129 6.19 -2.25 -3.11
C TYR A 129 6.73 -2.04 -4.53
N TRP A 130 5.87 -2.04 -5.55
CA TRP A 130 6.30 -1.97 -6.95
C TRP A 130 6.80 -0.59 -7.40
N SER A 131 6.33 0.48 -6.76
CA SER A 131 6.88 1.84 -6.96
C SER A 131 8.27 2.03 -6.33
N GLY A 132 8.74 1.07 -5.53
CA GLY A 132 10.04 1.14 -4.88
C GLY A 132 10.08 2.08 -3.67
N THR A 133 8.92 2.47 -3.12
CA THR A 133 8.83 3.34 -1.94
C THR A 133 9.56 2.71 -0.75
N GLY A 134 10.51 3.44 -0.14
CA GLY A 134 11.34 2.92 0.95
C GLY A 134 10.69 2.94 2.33
N ARG A 135 9.78 3.90 2.58
CA ARG A 135 9.15 4.10 3.88
C ARG A 135 7.68 4.50 3.74
N VAL A 136 6.85 3.98 4.64
CA VAL A 136 5.43 4.30 4.79
C VAL A 136 5.18 4.76 6.21
N VAL A 137 4.45 5.87 6.35
CA VAL A 137 3.96 6.39 7.62
C VAL A 137 2.45 6.57 7.51
N TYR A 138 1.67 6.07 8.45
CA TYR A 138 0.21 6.21 8.36
C TYR A 138 -0.45 6.64 9.67
N GLY A 139 -1.60 7.29 9.51
CA GLY A 139 -2.38 7.84 10.61
C GLY A 139 -3.24 6.79 11.30
N MET A 140 -4.39 6.48 10.71
CA MET A 140 -5.38 5.54 11.27
C MET A 140 -5.11 4.10 10.85
N SER A 141 -5.26 3.13 11.76
CA SER A 141 -5.18 1.70 11.41
C SER A 141 -6.40 1.21 10.63
N ASN A 142 -6.25 0.14 9.85
CA ASN A 142 -7.39 -0.49 9.17
C ASN A 142 -8.40 -1.06 10.19
N THR A 143 -7.92 -1.59 11.32
CA THR A 143 -8.77 -2.01 12.45
C THR A 143 -9.66 -0.88 12.95
N ARG A 144 -9.11 0.34 13.09
CA ARG A 144 -9.87 1.51 13.51
C ARG A 144 -10.85 1.96 12.43
N LEU A 145 -10.49 1.87 11.15
CA LEU A 145 -11.39 2.13 10.03
C LEU A 145 -12.64 1.23 10.08
N PHE A 146 -12.51 -0.04 10.44
CA PHE A 146 -13.65 -0.97 10.55
C PHE A 146 -14.70 -0.55 11.58
N HIS A 147 -14.35 0.30 12.56
CA HIS A 147 -15.34 0.85 13.48
C HIS A 147 -16.31 1.83 12.78
N PHE A 148 -15.94 2.32 11.60
CA PHE A 148 -16.77 3.19 10.76
C PHE A 148 -17.50 2.41 9.68
N THR A 149 -16.81 1.52 8.97
CA THR A 149 -17.38 0.79 7.82
C THR A 149 -18.21 -0.43 8.23
N GLY A 150 -17.96 -1.00 9.41
CA GLY A 150 -18.52 -2.28 9.81
C GLY A 150 -18.14 -3.40 8.84
N ASP A 151 -19.06 -4.36 8.66
CA ASP A 151 -18.91 -5.53 7.80
C ASP A 151 -19.47 -5.33 6.38
N ASP A 152 -19.68 -4.08 5.96
CA ASP A 152 -20.24 -3.76 4.65
C ASP A 152 -19.26 -4.16 3.52
N PRO A 153 -19.58 -5.15 2.67
CA PRO A 153 -18.68 -5.60 1.61
C PRO A 153 -18.41 -4.55 0.54
N GLU A 154 -19.19 -3.47 0.45
CA GLU A 154 -18.94 -2.35 -0.47
C GLU A 154 -17.82 -1.43 0.01
N HIS A 155 -17.57 -1.40 1.33
CA HIS A 155 -16.63 -0.48 1.97
C HIS A 155 -15.50 -1.19 2.73
N ALA A 156 -15.68 -2.46 3.08
CA ALA A 156 -14.72 -3.26 3.82
C ALA A 156 -13.57 -3.70 2.90
N ALA A 157 -12.39 -3.13 3.15
CA ALA A 157 -11.14 -3.65 2.60
C ALA A 157 -10.81 -5.03 3.19
N PHE A 158 -9.79 -5.69 2.62
CA PHE A 158 -9.19 -6.86 3.26
C PHE A 158 -8.81 -6.53 4.71
N ALA A 159 -9.23 -7.38 5.66
CA ALA A 159 -8.79 -7.34 7.05
C ALA A 159 -7.34 -7.87 7.18
N LEU A 160 -6.44 -7.29 6.39
CA LEU A 160 -5.04 -7.64 6.28
C LEU A 160 -4.19 -6.37 6.43
N PRO A 161 -3.42 -6.23 7.53
CA PRO A 161 -2.53 -5.08 7.72
C PRO A 161 -1.53 -4.92 6.58
N CYS A 162 -1.21 -3.68 6.21
CA CYS A 162 -0.28 -3.39 5.13
C CYS A 162 1.11 -3.98 5.38
N ARG A 163 1.53 -3.97 6.66
CA ARG A 163 2.80 -4.54 7.12
C ARG A 163 2.89 -6.03 6.80
N ASP A 164 1.79 -6.77 6.89
CA ASP A 164 1.80 -8.21 6.62
C ASP A 164 1.99 -8.47 5.12
N VAL A 165 1.41 -7.64 4.25
CA VAL A 165 1.66 -7.71 2.81
C VAL A 165 3.12 -7.40 2.50
N LEU A 166 3.65 -6.31 3.06
CA LEU A 166 5.00 -5.82 2.78
C LEU A 166 6.10 -6.72 3.35
N LEU A 167 5.85 -7.41 4.48
CA LEU A 167 6.77 -8.38 5.09
C LEU A 167 7.10 -9.57 4.19
N HIS A 168 6.23 -9.89 3.23
CA HIS A 168 6.46 -10.98 2.27
C HIS A 168 7.20 -10.51 0.99
N GLY A 169 7.57 -9.22 0.92
CA GLY A 169 8.37 -8.66 -0.16
C GLY A 169 9.86 -8.98 -0.04
N TYR A 170 10.56 -9.02 -1.17
CA TYR A 170 12.02 -9.20 -1.20
C TYR A 170 12.80 -7.90 -0.93
N ARG A 171 12.12 -6.76 -0.95
CA ARG A 171 12.69 -5.43 -0.64
C ARG A 171 12.22 -5.01 0.75
N PRO A 172 13.13 -4.59 1.64
CA PRO A 172 12.72 -4.06 2.94
C PRO A 172 12.02 -2.71 2.73
N ILE A 173 10.84 -2.57 3.34
CA ILE A 173 10.07 -1.32 3.37
C ILE A 173 9.76 -1.03 4.83
N THR A 174 10.09 0.18 5.26
CA THR A 174 9.86 0.62 6.64
C THR A 174 8.41 1.03 6.80
N VAL A 175 7.69 0.51 7.80
CA VAL A 175 6.30 0.86 8.07
C VAL A 175 6.17 1.42 9.49
N VAL A 176 5.73 2.67 9.59
CA VAL A 176 5.50 3.39 10.85
C VAL A 176 4.02 3.74 10.95
N GLY A 177 3.41 3.46 12.10
CA GLY A 177 1.99 3.65 12.31
C GLY A 177 1.35 2.51 13.10
N PRO A 178 0.11 2.71 13.56
CA PRO A 178 -0.69 3.94 13.43
C PRO A 178 -0.16 5.11 14.28
N LEU A 179 -0.49 6.35 13.91
CA LEU A 179 -0.13 7.58 14.61
C LEU A 179 -1.30 8.58 14.54
N LEU A 180 -1.59 9.29 15.63
CA LEU A 180 -2.64 10.32 15.66
C LEU A 180 -4.03 9.79 15.21
N GLU A 181 -4.40 8.56 15.60
CA GLU A 181 -5.63 7.91 15.11
C GLU A 181 -6.90 8.75 15.34
N ASP A 182 -7.00 9.45 16.47
CA ASP A 182 -8.16 10.30 16.78
C ASP A 182 -8.26 11.54 15.88
N GLU A 183 -7.13 12.08 15.42
CA GLU A 183 -7.09 13.18 14.44
C GLU A 183 -7.44 12.66 13.04
N ALA A 184 -6.84 11.54 12.63
CA ALA A 184 -7.08 10.90 11.35
C ALA A 184 -8.55 10.49 11.17
N ALA A 185 -9.18 9.98 12.23
CA ALA A 185 -10.56 9.52 12.23
C ALA A 185 -11.59 10.63 11.97
N GLN A 186 -11.24 11.91 12.12
CA GLN A 186 -12.19 13.02 11.97
C GLN A 186 -12.79 13.09 10.56
N ALA A 187 -11.98 12.86 9.52
CA ALA A 187 -12.47 12.89 8.14
C ALA A 187 -13.47 11.76 7.81
N HIS A 188 -13.47 10.68 8.60
CA HIS A 188 -14.38 9.54 8.42
C HIS A 188 -15.73 9.73 9.12
N GLN A 189 -15.87 10.72 10.01
CA GLN A 189 -17.08 10.92 10.79
C GLN A 189 -18.27 11.26 9.88
N GLY A 190 -19.31 10.42 9.96
CA GLY A 190 -20.56 10.59 9.22
C GLY A 190 -20.47 10.36 7.71
N TYR A 191 -19.34 9.86 7.17
CA TYR A 191 -19.21 9.54 5.75
C TYR A 191 -19.80 8.17 5.39
N TRP A 192 -19.59 7.17 6.25
CA TRP A 192 -19.89 5.75 5.97
C TRP A 192 -21.33 5.33 6.32
N ARG A 193 -22.31 6.25 6.23
CA ARG A 193 -23.71 6.02 6.63
C ARG A 193 -24.68 6.24 5.49
#